data_AF-A0A7C1U531-F1
#
_entry.id   AF-A0A7C1U531-F1
#
_cell.length_a   1.000
_cell.length_b   1.000
_cell.length_c   1.000
_cell.angle_alpha   90.00
_cell.angle_beta   90.00
_cell.angle_gamma   90.00
#
_symmetry.space_group_name_H-M   'P 1'
#
loop_
_entity.id
_entity.type
_entity.pdbx_description
1 polymer ?
#
loop_
_entity_poly.entity_id
_entity_poly.type
_entity_poly.pdbx_seq_one_letter_code
_entity_poly.pdbx_strand_id
1 'polypeptide(L)'
;MSSVIEQDEIDRQARDRALAGWRQAEAPPSGLIFRSRGRILLIGGEDALFYAPRLLPELQPQVLVIDDSDEPSVVSIPLAGRTLQVEGYLGNFRVVLGKPGQREHEIIECDLILDLSPEPVLPRDLPPLGLYRPGNEPLVLDALVDELKSLRGEFEKPKFFVYDPSACAHARNGVEGCNRCIEACPAEAIQGRGEGVEVNPMLCQGGGSCASVCPSGAIGYALPRSGELQ
;
A
#
# COMPACT_ATOMS: atom_id res chain seq x y z
N MET A 1 27.71 47.20 -13.70
CA MET A 1 27.19 47.19 -12.31
C MET A 1 25.66 47.14 -12.28
N SER A 2 24.94 47.87 -13.15
CA SER A 2 23.47 47.83 -13.19
C SER A 2 22.85 46.48 -13.62
N SER A 3 23.49 45.73 -14.53
CA SER A 3 22.95 44.46 -15.05
C SER A 3 23.02 43.28 -14.07
N VAL A 4 23.92 43.34 -13.08
CA VAL A 4 24.05 42.30 -12.04
C VAL A 4 22.97 42.47 -10.98
N ILE A 5 22.68 43.72 -10.62
CA ILE A 5 21.60 44.08 -9.68
C ILE A 5 20.23 43.69 -10.26
N GLU A 6 20.05 43.84 -11.57
CA GLU A 6 18.82 43.48 -12.27
C GLU A 6 18.60 41.96 -12.35
N GLN A 7 19.68 41.18 -12.49
CA GLN A 7 19.62 39.72 -12.47
C GLN A 7 19.33 39.18 -11.05
N ASP A 8 19.95 39.76 -10.02
CA ASP A 8 19.71 39.41 -8.61
C ASP A 8 18.24 39.67 -8.19
N GLU A 9 17.64 40.73 -8.72
CA GLU A 9 16.24 41.11 -8.50
C GLU A 9 15.28 40.07 -9.12
N ILE A 10 15.59 39.59 -10.33
CA ILE A 10 14.83 38.55 -11.04
C ILE A 10 14.94 37.22 -10.30
N ASP A 11 16.15 36.84 -9.88
CA ASP A 11 16.40 35.59 -9.17
C ASP A 11 15.72 35.58 -7.80
N ARG A 12 15.71 36.74 -7.11
CA ARG A 12 14.95 36.92 -5.87
C ARG A 12 13.44 36.77 -6.10
N GLN A 13 12.88 37.41 -7.14
CA GLN A 13 11.46 37.29 -7.47
C GLN A 13 11.07 35.86 -7.86
N ALA A 14 11.93 35.14 -8.60
CA ALA A 14 11.70 33.74 -8.96
C ALA A 14 11.70 32.85 -7.71
N ARG A 15 12.64 33.08 -6.78
CA ARG A 15 12.72 32.36 -5.51
C ARG A 15 11.53 32.65 -4.59
N ASP A 16 11.11 33.92 -4.50
CA ASP A 16 9.97 34.33 -3.70
C ASP A 16 8.65 33.78 -4.26
N ARG A 17 8.50 33.69 -5.59
CA ARG A 17 7.35 33.03 -6.24
C ARG A 17 7.35 31.52 -6.01
N ALA A 18 8.52 30.86 -6.08
CA ALA A 18 8.65 29.44 -5.76
C ALA A 18 8.29 29.15 -4.29
N LEU A 19 8.72 30.01 -3.37
CA LEU A 19 8.39 29.93 -1.93
C LEU A 19 6.91 30.26 -1.65
N ALA A 20 6.32 31.22 -2.37
CA ALA A 20 4.91 31.58 -2.23
C ALA A 20 3.97 30.49 -2.74
N GLY A 21 4.32 29.83 -3.86
CA GLY A 21 3.58 28.67 -4.38
C GLY A 21 3.59 27.49 -3.41
N TRP A 22 4.70 27.27 -2.70
CA TRP A 22 4.80 26.26 -1.64
C TRP A 22 3.94 26.57 -0.41
N ARG A 23 3.87 27.85 0.01
CA ARG A 23 3.08 28.25 1.19
C ARG A 23 1.56 28.17 0.96
N GLN A 24 1.10 28.13 -0.28
CA GLN A 24 -0.33 28.04 -0.64
C GLN A 24 -0.79 26.63 -1.03
N ALA A 25 0.10 25.64 -1.03
CA ALA A 25 -0.32 24.24 -1.07
C ALA A 25 -0.90 23.89 0.32
N GLU A 26 -2.11 24.35 0.61
CA GLU A 26 -2.89 23.84 1.73
C GLU A 26 -2.94 22.32 1.60
N ALA A 27 -2.39 21.62 2.59
CA ALA A 27 -2.39 20.16 2.63
C ALA A 27 -3.83 19.66 2.42
N PRO A 28 -4.06 18.73 1.47
CA PRO A 28 -5.40 18.27 1.15
C PRO A 28 -6.05 17.70 2.42
N PRO A 29 -7.22 18.21 2.85
CA PRO A 29 -7.93 17.68 3.99
C PRO A 29 -8.66 16.41 3.54
N SER A 30 -8.15 15.25 3.91
CA SER A 30 -8.93 14.02 4.06
C SER A 30 -8.01 12.91 4.54
N GLY A 31 -8.14 12.57 5.82
CA GLY A 31 -7.70 11.26 6.26
C GLY A 31 -8.44 10.18 5.48
N LEU A 32 -7.67 9.23 4.99
CA LEU A 32 -8.18 8.03 4.36
C LEU A 32 -8.57 7.08 5.47
N ILE A 33 -9.84 6.68 5.51
CA ILE A 33 -10.37 5.77 6.52
C ILE A 33 -10.29 4.34 6.01
N PHE A 34 -9.61 3.49 6.78
CA PHE A 34 -9.62 2.04 6.65
C PHE A 34 -10.58 1.46 7.66
N ARG A 35 -11.33 0.42 7.29
CA ARG A 35 -12.30 -0.22 8.17
C ARG A 35 -12.05 -1.72 8.22
N SER A 36 -11.67 -2.22 9.39
CA SER A 36 -11.50 -3.66 9.64
C SER A 36 -12.65 -4.17 10.50
N ARG A 37 -13.31 -5.22 10.03
CA ARG A 37 -14.29 -6.01 10.81
C ARG A 37 -13.60 -7.18 11.53
N GLY A 38 -12.28 -7.28 11.43
CA GLY A 38 -11.46 -8.32 12.05
C GLY A 38 -11.42 -9.63 11.27
N ARG A 39 -11.82 -9.67 9.99
CA ARG A 39 -11.65 -10.87 9.15
C ARG A 39 -10.18 -11.00 8.77
N ILE A 40 -9.51 -12.06 9.19
CA ILE A 40 -8.10 -12.28 8.89
C ILE A 40 -7.92 -13.59 8.12
N LEU A 41 -7.13 -13.54 7.06
CA LEU A 41 -6.69 -14.74 6.33
C LEU A 41 -5.24 -15.06 6.71
N LEU A 42 -5.02 -16.26 7.24
CA LEU A 42 -3.68 -16.80 7.42
C LEU A 42 -3.35 -17.66 6.20
N ILE A 43 -2.19 -17.45 5.59
CA ILE A 43 -1.73 -18.23 4.44
C ILE A 43 -0.44 -18.96 4.85
N GLY A 44 -0.43 -20.29 4.77
CA GLY A 44 0.73 -21.07 5.21
C GLY A 44 0.41 -22.56 5.38
N GLY A 45 1.23 -23.27 6.15
CA GLY A 45 1.03 -24.68 6.50
C GLY A 45 0.68 -24.86 7.99
N GLU A 46 1.46 -25.70 8.68
CA GLU A 46 1.32 -25.99 10.12
C GLU A 46 1.24 -24.73 10.99
N ASP A 47 2.11 -23.74 10.77
CA ASP A 47 2.08 -22.49 11.56
C ASP A 47 0.75 -21.74 11.39
N ALA A 48 0.21 -21.67 10.18
CA ALA A 48 -1.06 -20.97 9.94
C ALA A 48 -2.22 -21.68 10.67
N LEU A 49 -2.23 -23.01 10.67
CA LEU A 49 -3.21 -23.81 11.42
C LEU A 49 -3.04 -23.63 12.93
N PHE A 50 -1.80 -23.58 13.41
CA PHE A 50 -1.47 -23.41 14.82
C PHE A 50 -1.86 -22.01 15.35
N TYR A 51 -1.58 -20.94 14.62
CA TYR A 51 -1.85 -19.58 15.08
C TYR A 51 -3.31 -19.14 14.89
N ALA A 52 -4.06 -19.75 13.98
CA ALA A 52 -5.45 -19.35 13.72
C ALA A 52 -6.33 -19.35 14.99
N PRO A 53 -6.38 -20.42 15.83
CA PRO A 53 -7.17 -20.41 17.06
C PRO A 53 -6.78 -19.32 18.08
N ARG A 54 -5.52 -18.84 18.05
CA ARG A 54 -5.02 -17.83 18.99
C ARG A 54 -5.50 -16.41 18.70
N LEU A 55 -6.05 -16.19 17.51
CA LEU A 55 -6.62 -14.90 17.08
C LEU A 55 -8.09 -14.75 17.51
N LEU A 56 -8.72 -15.83 17.99
CA LEU A 56 -10.08 -15.81 18.54
C LEU A 56 -10.07 -15.32 20.00
N PRO A 57 -11.14 -14.61 20.43
CA PRO A 57 -12.32 -14.19 19.66
C PRO A 57 -12.19 -12.79 19.01
N GLU A 58 -11.07 -12.09 19.18
CA GLU A 58 -10.90 -10.70 18.74
C GLU A 58 -11.03 -10.56 17.21
N LEU A 59 -10.50 -11.54 16.48
CA LEU A 59 -10.54 -11.65 15.03
C LEU A 59 -11.30 -12.91 14.57
N GLN A 60 -11.59 -12.96 13.28
CA GLN A 60 -12.30 -14.05 12.59
C GLN A 60 -11.33 -14.69 11.59
N PRO A 61 -10.53 -15.68 12.02
CA PRO A 61 -9.51 -16.30 11.19
C PRO A 61 -10.12 -17.26 10.16
N GLN A 62 -9.59 -17.18 8.94
CA GLN A 62 -9.68 -18.21 7.92
C GLN A 62 -8.26 -18.67 7.60
N VAL A 63 -8.07 -19.94 7.27
CA VAL A 63 -6.75 -20.49 6.93
C VAL A 63 -6.75 -20.96 5.49
N LEU A 64 -5.84 -20.43 4.68
CA LEU A 64 -5.49 -20.96 3.37
C LEU A 64 -4.24 -21.83 3.52
N VAL A 65 -4.42 -23.15 3.44
CA VAL A 65 -3.31 -24.10 3.51
C VAL A 65 -2.66 -24.23 2.14
N ILE A 66 -1.34 -24.03 2.05
CA ILE A 66 -0.61 -24.05 0.77
C ILE A 66 0.18 -25.34 0.51
N ASP A 67 0.20 -26.25 1.48
CA ASP A 67 0.86 -27.56 1.44
C ASP A 67 -0.11 -28.67 1.84
N ASP A 68 0.41 -29.83 2.28
CA ASP A 68 -0.38 -30.98 2.72
C ASP A 68 -0.68 -30.96 4.24
N SER A 69 -0.44 -29.84 4.92
CA SER A 69 -0.73 -29.70 6.36
C SER A 69 -2.22 -29.83 6.63
N ASP A 70 -2.58 -30.51 7.71
CA ASP A 70 -3.97 -30.68 8.11
C ASP A 70 -4.06 -30.64 9.64
N GLU A 71 -5.08 -29.96 10.15
CA GLU A 71 -5.37 -29.89 11.57
C GLU A 71 -6.89 -30.04 11.75
N PRO A 72 -7.40 -31.21 12.17
CA PRO A 72 -8.84 -31.51 12.15
C PRO A 72 -9.72 -30.55 12.95
N SER A 73 -9.13 -29.82 13.90
CA SER A 73 -9.81 -28.83 14.73
C SER A 73 -9.98 -27.46 14.08
N VAL A 74 -9.31 -27.21 12.94
CA VAL A 74 -9.29 -25.93 12.23
C VAL A 74 -9.86 -26.12 10.82
N VAL A 75 -10.92 -25.38 10.49
CA VAL A 75 -11.45 -25.36 9.12
C VAL A 75 -10.51 -24.57 8.22
N SER A 76 -9.99 -25.23 7.19
CA SER A 76 -9.05 -24.66 6.24
C SER A 76 -9.55 -24.75 4.79
N ILE A 77 -8.99 -23.88 3.95
CA ILE A 77 -9.21 -23.83 2.51
C ILE A 77 -7.90 -24.32 1.87
N PRO A 78 -7.87 -25.46 1.16
CA PRO A 78 -6.63 -25.97 0.59
C PRO A 78 -6.31 -25.27 -0.73
N LEU A 79 -5.10 -24.74 -0.93
CA LEU A 79 -4.70 -24.15 -2.21
C LEU A 79 -4.76 -25.18 -3.35
N ALA A 80 -4.36 -26.42 -3.07
CA ALA A 80 -4.54 -27.57 -3.97
C ALA A 80 -4.05 -27.34 -5.41
N GLY A 81 -2.90 -26.66 -5.58
CA GLY A 81 -2.33 -26.35 -6.90
C GLY A 81 -3.03 -25.24 -7.67
N ARG A 82 -4.05 -24.59 -7.09
CA ARG A 82 -4.71 -23.41 -7.69
C ARG A 82 -3.74 -22.23 -7.71
N THR A 83 -3.92 -21.31 -8.66
CA THR A 83 -3.21 -20.03 -8.64
C THR A 83 -3.69 -19.18 -7.47
N LEU A 84 -2.80 -18.43 -6.83
CA LEU A 84 -3.11 -17.49 -5.75
C LEU A 84 -2.78 -16.07 -6.22
N GLN A 85 -3.74 -15.16 -6.11
CA GLN A 85 -3.54 -13.73 -6.35
C GLN A 85 -4.11 -12.92 -5.18
N VAL A 86 -3.35 -11.94 -4.72
CA VAL A 86 -3.73 -11.07 -3.61
C VAL A 86 -3.80 -9.63 -4.11
N GLU A 87 -4.95 -8.99 -3.90
CA GLU A 87 -5.17 -7.58 -4.21
C GLU A 87 -5.84 -6.88 -3.03
N GLY A 88 -5.64 -5.57 -2.91
CA GLY A 88 -6.32 -4.75 -1.92
C GLY A 88 -5.40 -4.18 -0.85
N TYR A 89 -6.00 -3.88 0.29
CA TYR A 89 -5.39 -3.17 1.43
C TYR A 89 -6.24 -3.44 2.69
N LEU A 90 -5.79 -2.97 3.85
CA LEU A 90 -6.45 -3.10 5.15
C LEU A 90 -7.97 -2.84 5.07
N GLY A 91 -8.76 -3.84 5.43
CA GLY A 91 -10.23 -3.78 5.39
C GLY A 91 -10.88 -4.13 4.05
N ASN A 92 -10.09 -4.35 3.00
CA ASN A 92 -10.59 -4.60 1.64
C ASN A 92 -9.61 -5.45 0.82
N PHE A 93 -9.13 -6.57 1.39
CA PHE A 93 -8.38 -7.55 0.63
C PHE A 93 -9.30 -8.50 -0.13
N ARG A 94 -8.89 -8.82 -1.35
CA ARG A 94 -9.51 -9.82 -2.21
C ARG A 94 -8.43 -10.82 -2.62
N VAL A 95 -8.61 -12.06 -2.17
CA VAL A 95 -7.71 -13.17 -2.45
C VAL A 95 -8.39 -14.11 -3.43
N VAL A 96 -7.82 -14.23 -4.62
CA VAL A 96 -8.38 -14.99 -5.73
C VAL A 96 -7.63 -16.31 -5.88
N LEU A 97 -8.38 -17.41 -5.76
CA LEU A 97 -7.89 -18.76 -5.99
C LEU A 97 -8.37 -19.26 -7.35
N GLY A 98 -7.48 -19.89 -8.12
CA GLY A 98 -7.78 -20.42 -9.44
C GLY A 98 -8.12 -19.34 -10.47
N LYS A 99 -8.57 -19.76 -11.66
CA LYS A 99 -8.88 -18.83 -12.76
C LYS A 99 -10.38 -18.56 -12.87
N PRO A 100 -10.80 -17.30 -13.11
CA PRO A 100 -12.20 -16.97 -13.35
C PRO A 100 -12.85 -17.87 -14.40
N GLY A 101 -14.07 -18.34 -14.13
CA GLY A 101 -14.83 -19.23 -15.01
C GLY A 101 -14.45 -20.71 -14.93
N GLN A 102 -13.50 -21.10 -14.05
CA GLN A 102 -13.20 -22.50 -13.76
C GLN A 102 -13.91 -22.95 -12.48
N ARG A 103 -14.14 -24.27 -12.35
CA ARG A 103 -14.90 -24.87 -11.24
C ARG A 103 -14.26 -24.64 -9.86
N GLU A 104 -12.95 -24.48 -9.82
CA GLU A 104 -12.14 -24.31 -8.61
C GLU A 104 -11.88 -22.84 -8.26
N HIS A 105 -12.51 -21.91 -9.00
CA HIS A 105 -12.38 -20.48 -8.76
C HIS A 105 -13.08 -20.07 -7.46
N GLU A 106 -12.34 -19.42 -6.59
CA GLU A 106 -12.82 -18.98 -5.28
C GLU A 106 -12.27 -17.60 -4.97
N ILE A 107 -13.07 -16.78 -4.30
CA ILE A 107 -12.67 -15.44 -3.86
C ILE A 107 -12.88 -15.39 -2.36
N ILE A 108 -11.79 -15.10 -1.64
CA ILE A 108 -11.81 -14.90 -0.19
C ILE A 108 -11.65 -13.40 0.06
N GLU A 109 -12.65 -12.82 0.73
CA GLU A 109 -12.59 -11.42 1.18
C GLU A 109 -12.18 -11.36 2.66
N CYS A 110 -11.17 -10.56 2.95
CA CYS A 110 -10.68 -10.37 4.32
C CYS A 110 -10.24 -8.92 4.53
N ASP A 111 -10.02 -8.58 5.79
CA ASP A 111 -9.58 -7.26 6.21
C ASP A 111 -8.06 -7.24 6.45
N LEU A 112 -7.49 -8.38 6.85
CA LEU A 112 -6.09 -8.57 7.19
C LEU A 112 -5.57 -9.86 6.55
N ILE A 113 -4.27 -9.90 6.25
CA ILE A 113 -3.56 -11.10 5.80
C ILE A 113 -2.34 -11.31 6.69
N LEU A 114 -2.18 -12.52 7.21
CA LEU A 114 -0.94 -12.98 7.83
C LEU A 114 -0.33 -14.03 6.89
N ASP A 115 0.74 -13.65 6.20
CA ASP A 115 1.47 -14.50 5.26
C ASP A 115 2.62 -15.22 5.97
N LEU A 116 2.46 -16.53 6.14
CA LEU A 116 3.44 -17.47 6.71
C LEU A 116 3.95 -18.44 5.63
N SER A 117 3.75 -18.11 4.35
CA SER A 117 4.19 -18.92 3.22
C SER A 117 5.72 -18.92 3.10
N PRO A 118 6.38 -19.96 2.59
CA PRO A 118 7.84 -19.93 2.37
C PRO A 118 8.29 -18.80 1.44
N GLU A 119 7.52 -18.56 0.38
CA GLU A 119 7.71 -17.44 -0.56
C GLU A 119 6.61 -16.37 -0.35
N PRO A 120 6.92 -15.07 -0.49
CA PRO A 120 5.94 -14.02 -0.31
C PRO A 120 4.79 -14.13 -1.32
N VAL A 121 3.55 -14.16 -0.83
CA VAL A 121 2.35 -14.21 -1.69
C VAL A 121 2.16 -12.91 -2.48
N LEU A 122 2.74 -11.82 -1.99
CA LEU A 122 2.75 -10.51 -2.63
C LEU A 122 4.17 -9.92 -2.54
N PRO A 123 5.04 -10.16 -3.54
CA PRO A 123 6.43 -9.74 -3.53
C PRO A 123 6.56 -8.24 -3.83
N ARG A 124 6.30 -7.39 -2.83
CA ARG A 124 6.47 -5.92 -2.90
C ARG A 124 7.47 -5.46 -1.86
N ASP A 125 8.28 -4.45 -2.22
CA ASP A 125 9.21 -3.80 -1.29
C ASP A 125 8.48 -3.15 -0.11
N LEU A 126 7.28 -2.62 -0.37
CA LEU A 126 6.37 -2.07 0.65
C LEU A 126 4.96 -2.65 0.46
N PRO A 127 4.63 -3.79 1.10
CA PRO A 127 3.32 -4.41 1.00
C PRO A 127 2.18 -3.50 1.48
N PRO A 128 0.94 -3.69 1.01
CA PRO A 128 -0.22 -2.93 1.48
C PRO A 128 -0.39 -3.05 3.00
N LEU A 129 -0.81 -1.97 3.65
CA LEU A 129 -1.22 -2.01 5.05
C LEU A 129 -2.22 -3.13 5.28
N GLY A 130 -2.08 -3.85 6.40
CA GLY A 130 -2.93 -4.99 6.73
C GLY A 130 -2.43 -6.35 6.22
N LEU A 131 -1.37 -6.40 5.39
CA LEU A 131 -0.65 -7.63 5.06
C LEU A 131 0.63 -7.68 5.87
N TYR A 132 0.76 -8.70 6.70
CA TYR A 132 1.90 -8.93 7.58
C TYR A 132 2.61 -10.22 7.17
N ARG A 133 3.93 -10.14 7.02
CA ARG A 133 4.78 -11.29 6.75
C ARG A 133 5.92 -11.31 7.77
N PRO A 134 5.70 -11.89 8.96
CA PRO A 134 6.78 -12.10 9.90
C PRO A 134 7.76 -13.11 9.29
N GLY A 135 9.04 -13.03 9.67
CA GLY A 135 9.93 -14.16 9.45
C GLY A 135 9.53 -15.36 10.32
N ASN A 136 10.29 -16.45 10.23
CA ASN A 136 9.97 -17.70 10.93
C ASN A 136 10.46 -17.71 12.39
N GLU A 137 10.56 -16.55 13.04
CA GLU A 137 11.03 -16.45 14.42
C GLU A 137 9.81 -16.49 15.37
N PRO A 138 9.68 -17.52 16.23
CA PRO A 138 8.46 -17.74 17.00
C PRO A 138 8.09 -16.57 17.93
N LEU A 139 9.07 -15.92 18.58
CA LEU A 139 8.78 -14.84 19.51
C LEU A 139 8.23 -13.59 18.80
N VAL A 140 8.76 -13.27 17.62
CA VAL A 140 8.23 -12.22 16.74
C VAL A 140 6.81 -12.54 16.29
N LEU A 141 6.54 -13.80 15.94
CA LEU A 141 5.23 -14.23 15.49
C LEU A 141 4.18 -14.17 16.60
N ASP A 142 4.51 -14.63 17.80
CA ASP A 142 3.64 -14.50 18.99
C ASP A 142 3.30 -13.03 19.27
N ALA A 143 4.31 -12.16 19.30
CA ALA A 143 4.12 -10.73 19.53
C ALA A 143 3.24 -10.07 18.46
N LEU A 144 3.45 -10.42 17.19
CA LEU A 144 2.63 -9.93 16.09
C LEU A 144 1.18 -10.42 16.21
N VAL A 145 0.96 -11.70 16.53
CA VAL A 145 -0.39 -12.26 16.71
C VAL A 145 -1.17 -11.50 17.80
N ASP A 146 -0.50 -11.09 18.87
CA ASP A 146 -1.12 -10.25 19.90
C ASP A 146 -1.41 -8.83 19.41
N GLU A 147 -0.51 -8.22 18.62
CA GLU A 147 -0.74 -6.90 18.02
C GLU A 147 -1.92 -6.90 17.04
N LEU A 148 -2.02 -7.94 16.19
CA LEU A 148 -3.08 -8.09 15.18
C LEU A 148 -4.48 -8.03 15.80
N LYS A 149 -4.66 -8.52 17.03
CA LYS A 149 -5.95 -8.48 17.74
C LYS A 149 -6.50 -7.07 17.92
N SER A 150 -5.62 -6.06 17.94
CA SER A 150 -6.00 -4.64 18.02
C SER A 150 -6.45 -4.04 16.69
N LEU A 151 -6.20 -4.72 15.56
CA LEU A 151 -6.47 -4.22 14.21
C LEU A 151 -7.93 -4.41 13.75
N ARG A 152 -8.87 -4.14 14.66
CA ARG A 152 -10.31 -4.14 14.42
C ARG A 152 -10.86 -2.76 14.74
N GLY A 153 -11.59 -2.17 13.79
CA GLY A 153 -12.15 -0.82 13.94
C GLY A 153 -11.85 0.06 12.73
N GLU A 154 -11.84 1.36 12.98
CA GLU A 154 -11.52 2.38 11.98
C GLU A 154 -10.10 2.91 12.22
N PHE A 155 -9.33 3.03 11.14
CA PHE A 155 -7.98 3.57 11.15
C PHE A 155 -7.92 4.71 10.15
N GLU A 156 -7.15 5.74 10.47
CA GLU A 156 -6.98 6.90 9.61
C GLU A 156 -5.52 7.01 9.17
N LYS A 157 -5.32 7.35 7.90
CA LYS A 157 -4.00 7.68 7.36
C LYS A 157 -4.09 8.94 6.51
N PRO A 158 -3.14 9.88 6.62
CA PRO A 158 -3.12 11.03 5.74
C PRO A 158 -2.86 10.63 4.27
N LYS A 159 -3.23 11.52 3.36
CA LYS A 159 -2.84 11.44 1.95
C LYS A 159 -1.48 12.10 1.74
N PHE A 160 -0.50 11.34 1.26
CA PHE A 160 0.89 11.76 1.19
C PHE A 160 1.33 12.39 -0.14
N PHE A 161 0.40 12.66 -1.07
CA PHE A 161 0.76 13.20 -2.38
C PHE A 161 -0.22 14.26 -2.89
N VAL A 162 0.31 15.13 -3.73
CA VAL A 162 -0.42 16.00 -4.65
C VAL A 162 -0.01 15.63 -6.08
N TYR A 163 -0.95 15.71 -7.02
CA TYR A 163 -0.70 15.38 -8.41
C TYR A 163 -1.38 16.42 -9.32
N ASP A 164 -0.60 17.00 -10.23
CA ASP A 164 -1.04 17.89 -11.30
C ASP A 164 -0.86 17.19 -12.66
N PRO A 165 -1.95 16.68 -13.26
CA PRO A 165 -1.90 16.06 -14.58
C PRO A 165 -1.41 17.00 -15.68
N SER A 166 -1.64 18.31 -15.56
CA SER A 166 -1.28 19.28 -16.61
C SER A 166 0.23 19.48 -16.74
N ALA A 167 0.97 19.26 -15.65
CA ALA A 167 2.43 19.28 -15.61
C ALA A 167 3.06 17.91 -15.95
N CYS A 168 2.27 16.85 -16.17
CA CYS A 168 2.78 15.50 -16.25
C CYS A 168 3.55 15.22 -17.56
N ALA A 169 4.82 14.88 -17.43
CA ALA A 169 5.66 14.49 -18.56
C ALA A 169 5.26 13.14 -19.21
N HIS A 170 4.33 12.39 -18.62
CA HIS A 170 3.86 11.11 -19.17
C HIS A 170 3.18 11.28 -20.54
N ALA A 171 2.54 12.44 -20.79
CA ALA A 171 1.97 12.75 -22.12
C ALA A 171 2.47 14.02 -22.79
N ARG A 172 2.98 15.00 -22.05
CA ARG A 172 3.43 16.27 -22.65
C ARG A 172 4.68 16.78 -21.97
N ASN A 173 5.79 16.65 -22.68
CA ASN A 173 7.03 17.46 -22.62
C ASN A 173 8.21 16.74 -23.30
N GLY A 174 7.97 16.07 -24.44
CA GLY A 174 9.05 15.51 -25.28
C GLY A 174 9.73 14.24 -24.73
N VAL A 175 9.18 13.61 -23.69
CA VAL A 175 9.58 12.27 -23.21
C VAL A 175 8.38 11.35 -23.35
N GLU A 176 8.28 10.61 -24.45
CA GLU A 176 7.27 9.55 -24.58
C GLU A 176 7.45 8.54 -23.44
N GLY A 177 6.37 8.26 -22.69
CA GLY A 177 6.35 7.15 -21.74
C GLY A 177 7.19 7.33 -20.48
N CYS A 178 7.26 8.55 -19.90
CA CYS A 178 7.94 8.74 -18.62
C CYS A 178 7.28 7.90 -17.49
N ASN A 179 8.01 6.90 -16.97
CA ASN A 179 7.53 5.99 -15.93
C ASN A 179 8.28 6.10 -14.59
N ARG A 180 9.13 7.13 -14.42
CA ARG A 180 10.03 7.25 -13.25
C ARG A 180 9.30 7.16 -11.91
N CYS A 181 8.13 7.80 -11.79
CA CYS A 181 7.35 7.74 -10.56
C CYS A 181 6.73 6.36 -10.30
N ILE A 182 6.32 5.65 -11.36
CA ILE A 182 5.78 4.28 -11.29
C ILE A 182 6.90 3.34 -10.81
N GLU A 183 8.05 3.38 -11.48
CA GLU A 183 9.22 2.53 -11.17
C GLU A 183 9.81 2.81 -9.78
N ALA A 184 9.77 4.07 -9.32
CA ALA A 184 10.31 4.44 -8.03
C ALA A 184 9.37 4.12 -6.84
N CYS A 185 8.12 3.70 -7.08
CA CYS A 185 7.13 3.52 -6.01
C CYS A 185 7.24 2.12 -5.38
N PRO A 186 7.78 1.97 -4.14
CA PRO A 186 7.94 0.65 -3.52
C PRO A 186 6.60 -0.02 -3.15
N ALA A 187 5.53 0.78 -3.03
CA ALA A 187 4.19 0.31 -2.73
C ALA A 187 3.38 -0.06 -3.98
N GLU A 188 3.95 0.14 -5.18
CA GLU A 188 3.25 -0.02 -6.46
C GLU A 188 1.91 0.73 -6.52
N ALA A 189 1.84 1.89 -5.85
CA ALA A 189 0.61 2.67 -5.72
C ALA A 189 0.30 3.51 -6.97
N ILE A 190 1.19 3.52 -7.98
CA ILE A 190 1.12 4.42 -9.13
C ILE A 190 1.01 3.58 -10.40
N GLN A 191 0.03 3.87 -11.24
CA GLN A 191 -0.17 3.22 -12.53
C GLN A 191 -0.31 4.25 -13.66
N GLY A 192 0.08 3.87 -14.88
CA GLY A 192 -0.17 4.69 -16.06
C GLY A 192 -1.67 4.70 -16.41
N ARG A 193 -2.21 5.86 -16.77
CA ARG A 193 -3.61 6.01 -17.17
C ARG A 193 -3.78 7.07 -18.26
N GLY A 194 -3.96 6.60 -19.49
CA GLY A 194 -4.11 7.47 -20.66
C GLY A 194 -2.88 8.37 -20.81
N GLU A 195 -3.10 9.68 -20.67
CA GLU A 195 -2.07 10.71 -20.81
C GLU A 195 -1.36 11.08 -19.48
N GLY A 196 -1.63 10.35 -18.40
CA GLY A 196 -1.06 10.65 -17.09
C GLY A 196 -0.82 9.40 -16.26
N VAL A 197 -0.71 9.61 -14.95
CA VAL A 197 -0.65 8.54 -13.97
C VAL A 197 -1.82 8.67 -13.01
N GLU A 198 -2.20 7.56 -12.40
CA GLU A 198 -3.15 7.49 -11.30
C GLU A 198 -2.43 6.94 -10.07
N VAL A 199 -2.59 7.62 -8.94
CA VAL A 199 -2.01 7.20 -7.67
C VAL A 199 -3.14 6.71 -6.78
N ASN A 200 -3.08 5.45 -6.36
CA ASN A 200 -4.01 4.87 -5.40
C ASN A 200 -3.67 5.37 -3.98
N PRO A 201 -4.52 6.20 -3.36
CA PRO A 201 -4.24 6.76 -2.05
C PRO A 201 -4.25 5.73 -0.92
N MET A 202 -4.98 4.62 -1.08
CA MET A 202 -5.06 3.54 -0.09
C MET A 202 -3.79 2.70 -0.04
N LEU A 203 -3.09 2.57 -1.18
CA LEU A 203 -1.78 1.89 -1.27
C LEU A 203 -0.61 2.84 -0.99
N CYS A 204 -0.76 4.14 -1.24
CA CYS A 204 0.29 5.12 -1.01
C CYS A 204 0.61 5.26 0.49
N GLN A 205 1.77 4.79 0.91
CA GLN A 205 2.24 4.82 2.30
C GLN A 205 3.23 5.95 2.60
N GLY A 206 3.40 6.89 1.67
CA GLY A 206 4.18 8.11 1.93
C GLY A 206 5.70 7.95 1.86
N GLY A 207 6.22 7.03 1.03
CA GLY A 207 7.67 6.89 0.81
C GLY A 207 8.35 8.06 0.08
N GLY A 208 7.59 8.89 -0.66
CA GLY A 208 8.08 10.15 -1.24
C GLY A 208 9.04 10.07 -2.44
N SER A 209 9.56 8.88 -2.78
CA SER A 209 10.49 8.67 -3.90
C SER A 209 9.97 9.21 -5.24
N CYS A 210 8.67 9.04 -5.51
CA CYS A 210 8.01 9.50 -6.73
C CYS A 210 8.13 11.02 -6.94
N ALA A 211 8.07 11.81 -5.87
CA ALA A 211 8.22 13.26 -5.93
C ALA A 211 9.67 13.65 -6.28
N SER A 212 10.65 12.97 -5.68
CA SER A 212 12.08 13.24 -5.92
C SER A 212 12.53 12.92 -7.34
N VAL A 213 11.90 11.94 -7.99
CA VAL A 213 12.26 11.52 -9.36
C VAL A 213 11.44 12.20 -10.46
N CYS A 214 10.40 12.96 -10.11
CA CYS A 214 9.51 13.58 -11.09
C CYS A 214 10.19 14.81 -11.73
N PRO A 215 10.57 14.75 -13.02
CA PRO A 215 11.33 15.83 -13.65
C PRO A 215 10.50 17.10 -13.86
N SER A 216 9.18 16.97 -14.01
CA SER A 216 8.29 18.10 -14.26
C SER A 216 7.64 18.66 -12.99
N GLY A 217 7.87 18.04 -11.83
CA GLY A 217 7.20 18.41 -10.59
C GLY A 217 5.70 18.08 -10.56
N ALA A 218 5.20 17.27 -11.49
CA ALA A 218 3.78 16.90 -11.57
C ALA A 218 3.26 16.13 -10.36
N ILE A 219 4.14 15.39 -9.66
CA ILE A 219 3.80 14.72 -8.39
C ILE A 219 4.67 15.29 -7.28
N GLY A 220 4.03 15.70 -6.18
CA GLY A 220 4.68 16.28 -5.00
C GLY A 220 4.33 15.49 -3.73
N TYR A 221 5.23 15.55 -2.74
CA TYR A 221 4.99 14.95 -1.43
C TYR A 221 4.15 15.88 -0.56
N ALA A 222 3.03 15.40 -0.05
CA ALA A 222 2.19 16.13 0.88
C ALA A 222 2.56 15.73 2.31
N LEU A 223 3.20 16.64 3.04
CA LEU A 223 3.53 16.44 4.45
C LEU A 223 2.21 16.45 5.27
N PRO A 224 1.94 15.42 6.08
CA PRO A 224 0.81 15.45 7.01
C PRO A 224 0.94 16.60 8.00
N ARG A 225 -0.19 17.06 8.53
CA ARG A 225 -0.19 18.06 9.59
C ARG A 225 0.34 17.45 10.89
N SER A 226 0.97 18.27 11.73
CA SER A 226 1.39 17.86 13.07
C SER A 226 0.17 17.34 13.85
N GLY A 227 0.13 16.02 14.12
CA GLY A 227 -0.99 15.33 14.76
C GLY A 227 -1.64 14.20 13.94
N GLU A 228 -1.35 14.10 12.63
CA GLU A 228 -1.90 13.06 11.73
C GLU A 228 -0.97 11.84 11.58
N LEU A 229 0.16 11.83 12.29
CA LEU A 229 1.11 10.72 12.37
C LEU A 229 0.93 10.07 13.75
N GLN A 230 -0.09 9.22 13.92
CA GLN A 230 -0.33 8.44 15.13
C GLN A 230 -0.56 6.98 14.78
#